data_AF-A0A352JH51-F1
#
_entry.id   AF-A0A352JH51-F1
#
_cell.length_a   1.000
_cell.length_b   1.000
_cell.length_c   1.000
_cell.angle_alpha   90.00
_cell.angle_beta   90.00
_cell.angle_gamma   90.00
#
_symmetry.space_group_name_H-M   'P 1'
#
loop_
_entity.id
_entity.type
_entity.pdbx_description
1 polymer ?
#
loop_
_entity_poly.entity_id
_entity_poly.type
_entity_poly.pdbx_seq_one_letter_code
_entity_poly.pdbx_strand_id
1 'polypeptide(L)' 'MLKSVEIDPALLAELGEVTSDPEQAIDTAIRQWLQRRAIKEADRSRPLTMNPVVPPRGEWND' A
#
# COMPACT_ATOMS: atom_id res chain seq x y z
N MET A 1 3.23 11.02 24.62
CA MET A 1 3.58 12.39 24.21
C MET A 1 3.12 12.57 22.78
N LEU A 2 2.13 13.43 22.54
CA LEU A 2 1.76 13.82 21.19
C LEU A 2 2.91 14.67 20.63
N LYS A 3 3.47 14.27 19.48
CA LYS A 3 4.47 15.07 18.79
C LYS A 3 3.73 15.92 17.76
N SER A 4 3.82 17.24 17.90
CA SER A 4 3.36 18.16 16.86
C SER A 4 4.34 18.10 15.69
N VAL A 5 3.80 17.88 14.50
CA VAL A 5 4.55 17.95 13.24
C VAL A 5 4.13 19.24 12.56
N GLU A 6 5.08 20.11 12.26
CA GLU A 6 4.80 21.30 11.47
C GLU A 6 4.70 20.90 9.99
N ILE A 7 3.55 21.19 9.39
CA ILE A 7 3.29 20.99 7.97
C ILE A 7 3.52 22.35 7.29
N ASP A 8 4.07 22.31 6.07
CA ASP A 8 4.24 23.51 5.26
C ASP A 8 2.88 24.21 5.04
N PRO A 9 2.78 25.54 5.28
CA PRO A 9 1.52 26.26 5.19
C PRO A 9 0.99 26.35 3.75
N ALA A 10 1.85 26.32 2.71
CA ALA A 10 1.39 26.30 1.33
C ALA A 10 0.73 24.95 1.00
N LEU A 11 1.27 23.84 1.53
CA LEU A 11 0.69 22.52 1.37
C LEU A 11 -0.68 22.40 2.04
N LEU A 12 -0.85 22.99 3.24
CA LEU A 12 -2.14 23.04 3.91
C LEU A 12 -3.16 23.88 3.13
N ALA A 13 -2.72 24.98 2.52
CA ALA A 13 -3.57 25.82 1.68
C ALA A 13 -4.07 25.06 0.44
N GLU A 14 -3.16 24.41 -0.30
CA GLU A 14 -3.52 23.55 -1.43
C GLU A 14 -4.46 22.43 -1.00
N LEU A 15 -4.18 21.77 0.13
CA LEU A 15 -5.02 20.69 0.62
C LEU A 15 -6.45 21.19 0.95
N GLY A 16 -6.58 22.39 1.52
CA GLY A 16 -7.87 23.03 1.80
C GLY A 16 -8.69 23.36 0.54
N GLU A 17 -8.05 23.51 -0.62
CA GLU A 17 -8.77 23.70 -1.89
C GLU A 17 -9.37 22.39 -2.42
N VAL A 18 -8.78 21.26 -2.06
CA VAL A 18 -9.14 19.93 -2.60
C VAL A 18 -10.00 19.11 -1.61
N THR A 19 -9.91 19.38 -0.31
CA THR A 19 -10.69 18.71 0.72
C THR A 19 -11.22 19.68 1.78
N SER A 20 -12.42 19.42 2.28
CA SER A 20 -12.99 20.16 3.43
C SER A 20 -12.37 19.77 4.77
N ASP A 21 -11.72 18.59 4.84
CA ASP A 21 -11.12 18.05 6.06
C ASP A 21 -9.64 17.67 5.83
N PRO A 22 -8.71 18.63 5.94
CA PRO A 22 -7.29 18.39 5.67
C PRO A 22 -6.65 17.39 6.63
N GLU A 23 -7.03 17.39 7.91
CA GLU A 23 -6.49 16.45 8.91
C GLU A 23 -6.81 14.99 8.56
N GLN A 24 -8.05 14.71 8.18
CA GLN A 24 -8.49 13.37 7.81
C GLN A 24 -7.81 12.89 6.51
N ALA A 25 -7.65 13.80 5.54
CA ALA A 25 -6.94 13.51 4.29
C ALA A 25 -5.48 13.13 4.55
N ILE A 26 -4.79 13.86 5.45
CA ILE A 26 -3.41 13.55 5.84
C ILE A 26 -3.32 12.19 6.52
N ASP A 27 -4.19 11.91 7.51
CA ASP A 27 -4.22 10.62 8.21
C ASP A 27 -4.46 9.46 7.22
N THR A 28 -5.43 9.62 6.33
CA THR A 28 -5.77 8.61 5.31
C THR A 28 -4.61 8.40 4.33
N ALA A 29 -3.99 9.47 3.85
CA ALA A 29 -2.86 9.39 2.93
C ALA A 29 -1.67 8.65 3.57
N ILE A 30 -1.36 8.95 4.83
CA ILE A 30 -0.29 8.28 5.59
C ILE A 30 -0.63 6.80 5.78
N ARG A 31 -1.85 6.46 6.19
CA ARG A 31 -2.29 5.06 6.33
C ARG A 31 -2.14 4.29 5.03
N GLN A 32 -2.61 4.85 3.92
CA GLN A 32 -2.50 4.22 2.62
C GLN A 32 -1.04 4.06 2.17
N TRP A 33 -0.20 5.06 2.42
CA TRP A 33 1.23 5.00 2.11
C TRP A 33 1.94 3.88 2.89
N LEU A 34 1.69 3.80 4.21
CA LEU A 34 2.26 2.76 5.07
C LEU A 34 1.74 1.37 4.69
N GLN A 35 0.44 1.22 4.44
CA GLN A 35 -0.15 -0.05 4.01
C GLN A 35 0.44 -0.51 2.67
N ARG A 36 0.59 0.40 1.71
CA ARG A 36 1.17 0.08 0.39
C ARG A 36 2.63 -0.33 0.51
N ARG A 37 3.37 0.22 1.48
CA ARG A 37 4.75 -0.18 1.78
C ARG A 37 4.81 -1.57 2.38
N ALA A 38 3.96 -1.88 3.36
CA ALA A 38 3.86 -3.22 3.95
C ALA A 38 3.53 -4.29 2.90
N ILE A 39 2.62 -3.99 1.97
CA ILE A 39 2.27 -4.91 0.87
C ILE A 39 3.45 -5.11 -0.09
N LYS A 40 4.16 -4.05 -0.50
CA LYS A 40 5.35 -4.18 -1.36
C LYS A 40 6.48 -4.98 -0.68
N GLU A 41 6.69 -4.80 0.61
CA GLU A 41 7.71 -5.55 1.36
C GLU A 41 7.32 -7.03 1.51
N ALA A 42 6.03 -7.33 1.71
CA ALA A 42 5.52 -8.69 1.71
C ALA A 42 5.64 -9.37 0.33
N ASP A 43 5.38 -8.63 -0.76
CA ASP A 43 5.51 -9.13 -2.13
C ASP A 43 6.98 -9.40 -2.50
N ARG A 44 7.91 -8.51 -2.10
CA ARG A 44 9.36 -8.72 -2.29
C ARG A 44 9.91 -9.91 -1.50
N SER A 45 9.20 -10.33 -0.45
CA SER A 45 9.56 -11.48 0.38
C SER A 45 8.90 -12.78 -0.11
N ARG A 46 8.08 -12.75 -1.17
CA ARG A 46 7.54 -14.00 -1.75
C ARG A 46 8.67 -14.72 -2.48
N PRO A 47 9.04 -15.94 -2.07
CA PRO A 47 9.92 -16.76 -2.88
C PRO A 47 9.26 -16.98 -4.24
N LEU A 48 10.06 -16.83 -5.31
CA LEU A 48 9.68 -17.23 -6.67
C LEU A 48 9.05 -18.61 -6.57
N THR A 49 7.73 -18.69 -6.79
CA THR A 49 7.00 -19.94 -6.74
C THR A 49 7.61 -20.84 -7.81
N MET A 50 8.32 -21.87 -7.36
CA MET A 50 8.94 -22.87 -8.21
C MET A 50 7.83 -23.44 -9.11
N ASN A 51 8.13 -23.49 -10.42
CA ASN A 51 7.20 -23.92 -11.45
C ASN A 51 6.44 -25.17 -10.97
N PRO A 52 5.09 -25.16 -10.89
CA PRO A 52 4.35 -26.32 -10.43
C PRO A 52 4.69 -27.51 -11.33
N VAL A 53 5.05 -28.64 -10.71
CA VAL A 53 5.36 -29.88 -11.41
C VAL A 53 4.14 -30.25 -12.25
N VAL A 54 4.30 -30.14 -13.56
CA VAL A 54 3.33 -30.61 -14.54
C VAL A 54 2.94 -32.04 -14.17
N PRO A 55 1.64 -32.35 -13.99
CA PRO A 55 1.24 -33.71 -13.67
C PRO A 55 1.69 -34.65 -14.80
N PRO A 56 2.15 -35.87 -14.47
CA PRO A 56 2.62 -36.83 -15.47
C PRO A 56 1.49 -37.11 -16.47
N ARG A 57 1.77 -36.92 -17.77
CA ARG A 57 0.82 -37.15 -18.87
C ARG A 57 0.18 -38.54 -18.69
N GLY A 58 -1.13 -38.63 -18.45
CA GLY A 58 -1.80 -39.93 -18.38
C GLY A 58 -3.27 -39.97 -17.96
N GLU A 59 -3.81 -38.98 -17.24
CA GLU A 59 -5.19 -39.05 -16.73
C GLU A 59 -6.22 -38.25 -17.55
N TRP A 60 -5.86 -37.82 -18.77
CA TRP A 60 -6.85 -37.31 -19.71
C TRP A 60 -7.47 -38.47 -20.48
N ASN A 61 -8.55 -38.99 -19.89
CA ASN A 61 -9.74 -39.57 -20.52
C ASN A 61 -9.65 -40.98 -21.13
N ASP A 62 -10.27 -41.96 -20.47
CA ASP A 62 -11.06 -43.02 -21.14
C ASP A 62 -12.47 -42.46 -21.38
#